data_AF-A0A257K4X3-F1
#
_entry.id   AF-A0A257K4X3-F1
#
_cell.length_a   1.000
_cell.length_b   1.000
_cell.length_c   1.000
_cell.angle_alpha   90.00
_cell.angle_beta   90.00
_cell.angle_gamma   90.00
#
_symmetry.space_group_name_H-M   'P 1'
#
loop_
_entity.id
_entity.type
_entity.pdbx_description
1 polymer ?
#
loop_
_entity_poly.entity_id
_entity_poly.type
_entity_poly.pdbx_seq_one_letter_code
_entity_poly.pdbx_strand_id
1 'polypeptide(L)'
;MEMENHSPSNSNTLKIGLVVLLGALGLLGYLYYGSQNENADLQKLLGGSVEELEKIKAQLEQDKKRLKADSNFSTKKYEGKIAEYEAFLLQKDEDILKLKEENGLLNSQNLTLQTEKEQVITQNKSLSYAKDSLNSKVSEVSSQNEDLRRKVNVGSALKAVSVQVVGLTSKGKEKEGELKNKRIDQLKVSYILPSNPLTERNNKEVYMRVLDPNGAVLNDMARGGVLNFANQEIGYSTKQSVPYTNDDQRVDMFYKKEA
;
A
#
# COMPACT_ATOMS: atom_id res chain seq x y z
N MET A 1 -37.43 -31.34 8.86
CA MET A 1 -37.44 -30.49 10.06
C MET A 1 -36.39 -29.44 9.84
N GLU A 2 -36.84 -28.20 9.69
CA GLU A 2 -36.06 -27.01 9.41
C GLU A 2 -35.36 -26.46 10.66
N MET A 3 -34.45 -25.52 10.39
CA MET A 3 -33.87 -24.49 11.26
C MET A 3 -32.72 -24.96 12.18
N GLU A 4 -31.64 -24.20 12.38
CA GLU A 4 -31.56 -22.73 12.40
C GLU A 4 -30.09 -22.31 12.19
N ASN A 5 -29.81 -21.48 11.17
CA ASN A 5 -28.47 -20.96 10.91
C ASN A 5 -28.42 -19.51 11.41
N HIS A 6 -27.84 -19.33 12.61
CA HIS A 6 -27.72 -18.02 13.24
C HIS A 6 -26.62 -17.20 12.54
N SER A 7 -27.01 -16.28 11.65
CA SER A 7 -26.10 -15.27 11.11
C SER A 7 -25.78 -14.22 12.19
N PRO A 8 -24.50 -13.88 12.42
CA PRO A 8 -24.13 -12.83 13.36
C PRO A 8 -24.53 -11.45 12.82
N SER A 9 -25.10 -10.64 13.72
CA SER A 9 -25.71 -9.34 13.47
C SER A 9 -24.75 -8.35 12.77
N ASN A 10 -25.07 -8.05 11.51
CA ASN A 10 -24.45 -7.04 10.64
C ASN A 10 -24.75 -5.58 11.06
N SER A 11 -25.18 -5.35 12.30
CA SER A 11 -25.63 -4.04 12.80
C SER A 11 -24.49 -3.17 13.34
N ASN A 12 -23.46 -3.78 13.93
CA ASN A 12 -22.34 -3.04 14.50
C ASN A 12 -21.37 -2.54 13.41
N THR A 13 -21.16 -3.31 12.37
CA THR A 13 -20.43 -2.91 11.15
C THR A 13 -21.15 -1.77 10.42
N LEU A 14 -22.48 -1.84 10.31
CA LEU A 14 -23.28 -0.76 9.71
C LEU A 14 -23.22 0.54 10.53
N LYS A 15 -23.27 0.44 11.87
CA LYS A 15 -23.16 1.59 12.79
C LYS A 15 -21.78 2.24 12.73
N ILE A 16 -20.71 1.45 12.70
CA ILE A 16 -19.34 1.97 12.58
C ILE A 16 -19.16 2.70 11.24
N GLY A 17 -19.67 2.12 10.13
CA GLY A 17 -19.65 2.77 8.83
C GLY A 17 -20.38 4.12 8.82
N LEU A 18 -21.54 4.20 9.46
CA LEU A 18 -22.34 5.43 9.58
C LEU A 18 -21.63 6.54 10.37
N VAL A 19 -20.94 6.20 11.46
CA VAL A 19 -20.18 7.16 12.28
C VAL A 19 -19.00 7.74 11.51
N VAL A 20 -18.28 6.92 10.74
CA VAL A 20 -17.16 7.37 9.89
C VAL A 20 -17.67 8.30 8.79
N LEU A 21 -18.82 7.99 8.19
CA LEU A 21 -19.44 8.80 7.14
C LEU A 21 -19.88 10.18 7.67
N LEU A 22 -20.48 10.23 8.86
CA LEU A 22 -20.86 11.48 9.51
C LEU A 22 -19.63 12.32 9.91
N GLY A 23 -18.56 11.69 10.38
CA GLY A 23 -17.29 12.36 10.66
C GLY A 23 -16.66 12.99 9.40
N ALA A 24 -16.69 12.26 8.28
CA ALA A 24 -16.20 12.77 7.00
C ALA A 24 -17.05 13.95 6.48
N LEU A 25 -18.37 13.90 6.63
CA LEU A 25 -19.28 14.98 6.28
C LEU A 25 -19.10 16.22 7.18
N GLY A 26 -18.88 16.02 8.48
CA GLY A 26 -18.59 17.10 9.43
C GLY A 26 -17.27 17.81 9.13
N LEU A 27 -16.22 17.04 8.81
CA LEU A 27 -14.93 17.59 8.35
C LEU A 27 -15.06 18.34 7.03
N LEU A 28 -15.83 17.82 6.08
CA LEU A 28 -16.15 18.52 4.82
C LEU A 28 -16.87 19.85 5.08
N GLY A 29 -17.87 19.83 5.96
CA GLY A 29 -18.61 21.04 6.36
C GLY A 29 -17.73 22.07 7.04
N TYR A 30 -16.86 21.66 7.97
CA TYR A 30 -15.93 22.55 8.65
C TYR A 30 -14.93 23.20 7.69
N LEU A 31 -14.33 22.42 6.78
CA LEU A 31 -13.40 22.94 5.77
C LEU A 31 -14.08 23.88 4.77
N TYR A 32 -15.34 23.59 4.40
CA TYR A 32 -16.14 24.45 3.53
C TYR A 32 -16.49 25.79 4.22
N TYR A 33 -16.88 25.75 5.50
CA TYR A 33 -17.24 26.95 6.26
C TYR A 33 -16.03 27.86 6.54
N GLY A 34 -14.87 27.29 6.85
CA GLY A 34 -13.63 28.05 7.05
C GLY A 34 -13.17 28.79 5.80
N SER A 35 -13.41 28.23 4.61
CA SER A 35 -13.02 28.85 3.34
C SER A 35 -13.89 30.07 2.94
N GLN A 36 -15.11 30.21 3.48
CA GLN A 36 -16.00 31.33 3.16
C GLN A 36 -15.67 32.61 3.96
N ASN A 37 -15.20 32.47 5.20
CA ASN A 37 -14.91 33.63 6.04
C ASN A 37 -13.75 34.49 5.51
N GLU A 38 -12.70 33.84 5.01
CA GLU A 38 -11.48 34.53 4.55
C GLU A 38 -11.75 35.40 3.30
N ASN A 39 -12.64 34.94 2.42
CA ASN A 39 -13.08 35.66 1.23
C ASN A 39 -14.04 36.82 1.55
N ALA A 40 -14.92 36.63 2.54
CA ALA A 40 -15.82 37.68 3.01
C ALA A 40 -15.05 38.86 3.62
N ASP A 41 -13.96 38.58 4.34
CA ASP A 41 -13.12 39.61 4.96
C ASP A 41 -12.34 40.43 3.91
N LEU A 42 -11.81 39.77 2.87
CA LEU A 42 -11.13 40.43 1.75
C LEU A 42 -12.09 41.31 0.92
N GLN A 43 -13.29 40.81 0.61
CA GLN A 43 -14.32 41.61 -0.09
C GLN A 43 -14.76 42.82 0.73
N LYS A 44 -14.85 42.68 2.06
CA LYS A 44 -15.27 43.74 2.96
C LYS A 44 -14.22 44.85 3.09
N LEU A 45 -12.93 44.49 3.07
CA LEU A 45 -11.83 45.47 3.15
C LEU A 45 -11.78 46.36 1.89
N LEU A 46 -11.85 45.74 0.70
CA LEU A 46 -11.77 46.45 -0.59
C LEU A 46 -13.06 47.21 -0.93
N GLY A 47 -14.23 46.64 -0.62
CA GLY A 47 -15.52 47.32 -0.76
C GLY A 47 -15.65 48.54 0.16
N GLY A 48 -15.11 48.45 1.39
CA GLY A 48 -15.08 49.56 2.33
C GLY A 48 -14.28 50.77 1.82
N SER A 49 -13.17 50.55 1.11
CA SER A 49 -12.37 51.65 0.54
C SER A 49 -13.11 52.40 -0.58
N VAL A 50 -13.90 51.70 -1.40
CA VAL A 50 -14.72 52.34 -2.45
C VAL A 50 -15.86 53.14 -1.83
N GLU A 51 -16.55 52.59 -0.83
CA GLU A 51 -17.63 53.28 -0.11
C GLU A 51 -17.14 54.56 0.60
N GLU A 52 -15.94 54.52 1.19
CA GLU A 52 -15.35 55.69 1.84
C GLU A 52 -15.02 56.80 0.84
N LEU A 53 -14.49 56.45 -0.34
CA LEU A 53 -14.25 57.40 -1.42
C LEU A 53 -15.54 58.00 -1.99
N GLU A 54 -16.60 57.20 -2.13
CA GLU A 54 -17.92 57.68 -2.56
C GLU A 54 -18.54 58.65 -1.56
N LYS A 55 -18.35 58.43 -0.25
CA LYS A 55 -18.79 59.38 0.80
C LYS A 55 -18.04 60.71 0.73
N ILE A 56 -16.72 60.67 0.55
CA ILE A 56 -15.89 61.87 0.40
C ILE A 56 -16.31 62.66 -0.85
N LYS A 57 -16.57 61.97 -1.97
CA LYS A 57 -17.10 62.59 -3.19
C LYS A 57 -18.44 63.31 -2.93
N ALA A 58 -19.38 62.65 -2.26
CA ALA A 58 -20.70 63.21 -1.99
C ALA A 58 -20.64 64.47 -1.10
N GLN A 59 -19.76 64.48 -0.09
CA GLN A 59 -19.51 65.66 0.75
C GLN A 59 -18.94 66.82 -0.06
N LEU A 60 -17.97 66.55 -0.94
CA LEU A 60 -17.37 67.57 -1.80
C LEU A 60 -18.36 68.15 -2.82
N GLU A 61 -19.25 67.34 -3.39
CA GLU A 61 -20.34 67.84 -4.25
C GLU A 61 -21.33 68.74 -3.48
N GLN A 62 -21.62 68.40 -2.23
CA GLN A 62 -22.49 69.22 -1.37
C GLN A 62 -21.83 70.56 -1.04
N ASP A 63 -20.55 70.55 -0.70
CA ASP A 63 -19.77 71.76 -0.40
C ASP A 63 -19.65 72.66 -1.64
N LYS A 64 -19.43 72.08 -2.82
CA LYS A 64 -19.48 72.80 -4.10
C LYS A 64 -20.83 73.48 -4.34
N LYS A 65 -21.95 72.80 -4.06
CA LYS A 65 -23.30 73.38 -4.20
C LYS A 65 -23.54 74.52 -3.21
N ARG A 66 -23.11 74.36 -1.95
CA ARG A 66 -23.21 75.40 -0.91
C ARG A 66 -22.43 76.66 -1.28
N LEU A 67 -21.20 76.50 -1.76
CA LEU A 67 -20.37 77.62 -2.20
C LEU A 67 -20.97 78.40 -3.38
N LYS A 68 -21.75 77.76 -4.25
CA LYS A 68 -22.47 78.44 -5.35
C LYS A 68 -23.73 79.20 -4.91
N ALA A 69 -24.32 78.86 -3.76
CA ALA A 69 -25.58 79.41 -3.29
C ALA A 69 -25.44 80.62 -2.35
N ASP A 70 -24.22 80.90 -1.85
CA ASP A 70 -23.95 81.94 -0.86
C ASP A 70 -23.91 83.34 -1.51
N SER A 71 -24.67 84.30 -0.98
CA SER A 71 -24.98 85.59 -1.62
C SER A 71 -23.88 86.67 -1.51
N ASN A 72 -22.84 86.44 -0.70
CA ASN A 72 -21.63 87.29 -0.57
C ASN A 72 -20.47 86.86 -1.50
N PHE A 73 -20.81 86.29 -2.67
CA PHE A 73 -19.89 85.66 -3.61
C PHE A 73 -18.91 86.68 -4.23
N SER A 74 -17.68 86.76 -3.70
CA SER A 74 -16.56 87.44 -4.38
C SER A 74 -16.09 86.56 -5.54
N THR A 75 -16.55 86.87 -6.74
CA THR A 75 -16.46 86.05 -7.97
C THR A 75 -15.06 85.44 -8.19
N LYS A 76 -13.99 86.24 -8.08
CA LYS A 76 -12.61 85.79 -8.33
C LYS A 76 -12.00 84.84 -7.29
N LYS A 77 -12.37 84.96 -6.00
CA LYS A 77 -11.76 84.13 -4.93
C LYS A 77 -12.37 82.74 -4.84
N TYR A 78 -13.64 82.62 -5.24
CA TYR A 78 -14.39 81.36 -5.18
C TYR A 78 -14.36 80.58 -6.51
N GLU A 79 -14.17 81.23 -7.66
CA GLU A 79 -13.92 80.56 -8.94
C GLU A 79 -12.71 79.61 -8.88
N GLY A 80 -11.59 80.04 -8.28
CA GLY A 80 -10.40 79.21 -8.11
C GLY A 80 -10.65 77.95 -7.25
N LYS A 81 -11.35 78.10 -6.12
CA LYS A 81 -11.71 76.97 -5.25
C LYS A 81 -12.67 75.98 -5.91
N ILE A 82 -13.64 76.49 -6.67
CA ILE A 82 -14.58 75.65 -7.42
C ILE A 82 -13.82 74.84 -8.49
N ALA A 83 -12.86 75.46 -9.18
CA ALA A 83 -12.02 74.77 -10.16
C ALA A 83 -11.13 73.71 -9.51
N GLU A 84 -10.54 73.99 -8.33
CA GLU A 84 -9.79 73.00 -7.54
C GLU A 84 -10.66 71.80 -7.13
N TYR A 85 -11.90 72.04 -6.69
CA TYR A 85 -12.84 70.95 -6.35
C TYR A 85 -13.30 70.15 -7.56
N GLU A 86 -13.51 70.80 -8.70
CA GLU A 86 -13.82 70.10 -9.95
C GLU A 86 -12.68 69.17 -10.36
N ALA A 87 -11.43 69.63 -10.28
CA ALA A 87 -10.25 68.80 -10.53
C ALA A 87 -10.13 67.64 -9.53
N PHE A 88 -10.37 67.88 -8.24
CA PHE A 88 -10.30 66.84 -7.22
C PHE A 88 -11.42 65.79 -7.35
N LEU A 89 -12.65 66.21 -7.69
CA LEU A 89 -13.76 65.30 -7.95
C LEU A 89 -13.49 64.42 -9.17
N LEU A 90 -12.92 64.99 -10.24
CA LEU A 90 -12.48 64.21 -11.41
C LEU A 90 -11.42 63.18 -11.03
N GLN A 91 -10.42 63.56 -10.24
CA GLN A 91 -9.41 62.61 -9.74
C GLN A 91 -10.04 61.49 -8.91
N LYS A 92 -11.01 61.81 -8.06
CA LYS A 92 -11.71 60.79 -7.24
C LYS A 92 -12.56 59.86 -8.08
N ASP A 93 -13.19 60.35 -9.14
CA ASP A 93 -13.92 59.51 -10.07
C ASP A 93 -12.99 58.53 -10.81
N GLU A 94 -11.80 58.97 -11.21
CA GLU A 94 -10.78 58.08 -11.76
C GLU A 94 -10.30 57.03 -10.75
N ASP A 95 -10.05 57.43 -9.51
CA ASP A 95 -9.63 56.51 -8.43
C ASP A 95 -10.71 55.44 -8.17
N ILE A 96 -11.99 55.84 -8.09
CA ILE A 96 -13.12 54.93 -7.87
C ILE A 96 -13.25 53.95 -9.04
N LEU A 97 -13.09 54.40 -10.29
CA LEU A 97 -13.14 53.52 -11.44
C LEU A 97 -12.02 52.47 -11.40
N LYS A 98 -10.78 52.88 -11.12
CA LYS A 98 -9.64 51.97 -10.99
C LYS A 98 -9.85 50.93 -9.87
N LEU A 99 -10.30 51.38 -8.70
CA LEU A 99 -10.57 50.47 -7.58
C LEU A 99 -11.71 49.49 -7.87
N LYS A 100 -12.76 49.92 -8.59
CA LYS A 100 -13.84 49.03 -9.01
C LYS A 100 -13.35 47.98 -10.01
N GLU A 101 -12.50 48.38 -10.96
CA GLU A 101 -11.89 47.45 -11.92
C GLU A 101 -10.98 46.43 -11.22
N GLU A 102 -10.10 46.88 -10.34
CA GLU A 102 -9.21 46.02 -9.56
C GLU A 102 -9.98 45.05 -8.67
N ASN A 103 -11.04 45.52 -7.99
CA ASN A 103 -11.90 44.67 -7.18
C ASN A 103 -12.61 43.61 -8.04
N GLY A 104 -13.09 43.98 -9.24
CA GLY A 104 -13.66 43.03 -10.19
C GLY A 104 -12.67 41.92 -10.60
N LEU A 105 -11.43 42.30 -10.90
CA LEU A 105 -10.36 41.36 -11.27
C LEU A 105 -9.99 40.44 -10.11
N LEU A 106 -9.76 41.00 -8.91
CA LEU A 106 -9.42 40.23 -7.71
C LEU A 106 -10.53 39.25 -7.32
N ASN A 107 -11.79 39.66 -7.45
CA ASN A 107 -12.92 38.78 -7.17
C ASN A 107 -13.00 37.62 -8.17
N SER A 108 -12.73 37.87 -9.46
CA SER A 108 -12.65 36.82 -10.47
C SER A 108 -11.50 35.84 -10.18
N GLN A 109 -10.33 36.33 -9.79
CA GLN A 109 -9.17 35.49 -9.45
C GLN A 109 -9.46 34.63 -8.22
N ASN A 110 -10.06 35.19 -7.17
CA ASN A 110 -10.44 34.45 -5.98
C ASN A 110 -11.42 33.31 -6.29
N LEU A 111 -12.42 33.56 -7.15
CA LEU A 111 -13.37 32.52 -7.56
C LEU A 111 -12.67 31.38 -8.32
N THR A 112 -11.74 31.71 -9.21
CA THR A 112 -10.93 30.71 -9.94
C THR A 112 -10.08 29.89 -8.97
N LEU A 113 -9.32 30.55 -8.08
CA LEU A 113 -8.46 29.88 -7.09
C LEU A 113 -9.27 28.98 -6.15
N GLN A 114 -10.46 29.40 -5.76
CA GLN A 114 -11.35 28.59 -4.93
C GLN A 114 -11.81 27.33 -5.67
N THR A 115 -12.19 27.47 -6.94
CA THR A 115 -12.60 26.33 -7.78
C THR A 115 -11.45 25.35 -7.98
N GLU A 116 -10.25 25.84 -8.28
CA GLU A 116 -9.06 25.01 -8.42
C GLU A 116 -8.69 24.30 -7.11
N LYS A 117 -8.76 24.99 -5.98
CA LYS A 117 -8.54 24.41 -4.64
C LYS A 117 -9.51 23.26 -4.36
N GLU A 118 -10.80 23.45 -4.61
CA GLU A 118 -11.83 22.42 -4.42
C GLU A 118 -11.57 21.19 -5.32
N GLN A 119 -11.17 21.44 -6.57
CA GLN A 119 -10.80 20.39 -7.52
C GLN A 119 -9.58 19.59 -7.01
N VAL A 120 -8.52 20.27 -6.58
CA VAL A 120 -7.30 19.63 -6.05
C VAL A 120 -7.59 18.85 -4.78
N ILE A 121 -8.43 19.37 -3.87
CA ILE A 121 -8.85 18.65 -2.66
C ILE A 121 -9.60 17.37 -3.03
N THR A 122 -10.52 17.45 -3.99
CA THR A 122 -11.30 16.31 -4.46
C THR A 122 -10.42 15.24 -5.10
N GLN A 123 -9.49 15.65 -5.97
CA GLN A 123 -8.51 14.76 -6.59
C GLN A 123 -7.61 14.09 -5.55
N ASN A 124 -7.09 14.86 -4.58
CA ASN A 124 -6.24 14.30 -3.51
C ASN A 124 -6.98 13.27 -2.66
N LYS A 125 -8.25 13.52 -2.31
CA LYS A 125 -9.07 12.54 -1.58
C LYS A 125 -9.26 11.27 -2.39
N SER A 126 -9.61 11.39 -3.67
CA SER A 126 -9.77 10.25 -4.57
C SER A 126 -8.48 9.42 -4.69
N LEU A 127 -7.34 10.09 -4.89
CA LEU A 127 -6.03 9.45 -4.95
C LEU A 127 -5.66 8.75 -3.64
N SER A 128 -5.97 9.35 -2.48
CA SER A 128 -5.76 8.72 -1.17
C SER A 128 -6.56 7.43 -1.04
N TYR A 129 -7.86 7.45 -1.38
CA TYR A 129 -8.68 6.24 -1.34
C TYR A 129 -8.19 5.15 -2.30
N ALA A 130 -7.78 5.53 -3.51
CA ALA A 130 -7.20 4.59 -4.47
C ALA A 130 -5.90 3.96 -3.94
N LYS A 131 -5.04 4.76 -3.31
CA LYS A 131 -3.80 4.30 -2.68
C LYS A 131 -4.06 3.32 -1.54
N ASP A 132 -5.01 3.62 -0.65
CA ASP A 132 -5.35 2.75 0.48
C ASP A 132 -5.96 1.42 0.02
N SER A 133 -6.81 1.47 -1.02
CA SER A 133 -7.35 0.26 -1.66
C SER A 133 -6.24 -0.59 -2.29
N LEU A 134 -5.30 0.03 -3.01
CA LEU A 134 -4.19 -0.68 -3.62
C LEU A 134 -3.26 -1.32 -2.58
N ASN A 135 -2.94 -0.60 -1.51
CA ASN A 135 -2.13 -1.12 -0.41
C ASN A 135 -2.78 -2.34 0.25
N SER A 136 -4.11 -2.29 0.44
CA SER A 136 -4.88 -3.41 1.00
C SER A 136 -4.80 -4.64 0.09
N LYS A 137 -4.99 -4.47 -1.22
CA LYS A 137 -4.85 -5.55 -2.22
C LYS A 137 -3.44 -6.12 -2.28
N VAL A 138 -2.41 -5.27 -2.22
CA VAL A 138 -1.02 -5.72 -2.23
C VAL A 138 -0.71 -6.56 -0.99
N SER A 139 -1.18 -6.13 0.19
CA SER A 139 -1.01 -6.90 1.43
C SER A 139 -1.72 -8.26 1.35
N GLU A 140 -2.96 -8.29 0.85
CA GLU A 140 -3.73 -9.52 0.65
C GLU A 140 -3.03 -10.48 -0.30
N VAL A 141 -2.64 -10.02 -1.49
CA VAL A 141 -1.94 -10.84 -2.50
C VAL A 141 -0.59 -11.33 -1.98
N SER A 142 0.14 -10.51 -1.21
CA SER A 142 1.39 -10.92 -0.59
C SER A 142 1.17 -12.06 0.41
N SER A 143 0.17 -11.93 1.29
CA SER A 143 -0.18 -12.96 2.27
C SER A 143 -0.64 -14.26 1.59
N GLN A 144 -1.48 -14.16 0.56
CA GLN A 144 -1.92 -15.31 -0.24
C GLN A 144 -0.74 -15.99 -0.95
N ASN A 145 0.19 -15.22 -1.52
CA ASN A 145 1.38 -15.76 -2.17
C ASN A 145 2.30 -16.45 -1.17
N GLU A 146 2.49 -15.92 0.03
CA GLU A 146 3.26 -16.61 1.07
C GLU A 146 2.59 -17.92 1.49
N ASP A 147 1.27 -17.93 1.64
CA ASP A 147 0.53 -19.14 1.97
C ASP A 147 0.60 -20.21 0.87
N LEU A 148 0.42 -19.79 -0.38
CA LEU A 148 0.58 -20.66 -1.55
C LEU A 148 2.00 -21.18 -1.64
N ARG A 149 3.03 -20.36 -1.40
CA ARG A 149 4.43 -20.79 -1.36
C ARG A 149 4.65 -21.85 -0.29
N ARG A 150 4.12 -21.67 0.93
CA ARG A 150 4.20 -22.69 1.99
C ARG A 150 3.51 -23.99 1.58
N LYS A 151 2.30 -23.92 1.02
CA LYS A 151 1.54 -25.09 0.55
C LYS A 151 2.27 -25.82 -0.58
N VAL A 152 2.81 -25.09 -1.55
CA VAL A 152 3.60 -25.66 -2.65
C VAL A 152 4.86 -26.31 -2.10
N ASN A 153 5.62 -25.65 -1.22
CA ASN A 153 6.84 -26.23 -0.63
C ASN A 153 6.58 -27.53 0.12
N VAL A 154 5.49 -27.60 0.90
CA VAL A 154 5.10 -28.83 1.60
C VAL A 154 4.56 -29.88 0.62
N GLY A 155 3.75 -29.46 -0.35
CA GLY A 155 3.14 -30.34 -1.35
C GLY A 155 4.11 -30.90 -2.38
N SER A 156 5.21 -30.19 -2.68
CA SER A 156 6.28 -30.62 -3.58
C SER A 156 7.32 -31.50 -2.88
N ALA A 157 7.20 -31.72 -1.56
CA ALA A 157 8.12 -32.59 -0.85
C ALA A 157 7.90 -34.06 -1.27
N LEU A 158 8.95 -34.71 -1.78
CA LEU A 158 8.93 -36.12 -2.09
C LEU A 158 9.06 -36.96 -0.81
N LYS A 159 8.26 -38.02 -0.70
CA LYS A 159 8.37 -39.03 0.34
C LYS A 159 8.70 -40.37 -0.30
N ALA A 160 9.83 -40.97 0.09
CA ALA A 160 10.14 -42.33 -0.31
C ALA A 160 9.11 -43.29 0.28
N VAL A 161 8.56 -44.17 -0.55
CA VAL A 161 7.61 -45.21 -0.13
C VAL A 161 8.18 -46.60 -0.41
N SER A 162 7.61 -47.62 0.24
CA SER A 162 8.02 -49.01 0.05
C SER A 162 9.53 -49.25 0.25
N VAL A 163 10.09 -48.64 1.31
CA VAL A 163 11.51 -48.79 1.66
C VAL A 163 11.78 -50.24 2.11
N GLN A 164 12.66 -50.92 1.39
CA GLN A 164 13.09 -52.29 1.64
C GLN A 164 14.60 -52.30 1.86
N VAL A 165 15.06 -52.99 2.90
CA VAL A 165 16.49 -53.12 3.20
C VAL A 165 16.88 -54.59 3.13
N VAL A 166 17.86 -54.90 2.30
CA VAL A 166 18.37 -56.26 2.09
C VAL A 166 19.88 -56.28 2.32
N GLY A 167 20.37 -57.30 3.03
CA GLY A 167 21.80 -57.53 3.21
C GLY A 167 22.39 -58.25 1.99
N LEU A 168 23.55 -57.79 1.52
CA LEU A 168 24.34 -58.38 0.46
C LEU A 168 25.65 -58.93 1.02
N THR A 169 26.02 -60.13 0.57
CA THR A 169 27.36 -60.71 0.78
C THR A 169 28.39 -60.08 -0.17
N SER A 170 29.69 -60.27 0.08
CA SER A 170 30.79 -59.85 -0.81
C SER A 170 30.63 -60.28 -2.27
N LYS A 171 29.87 -61.35 -2.53
CA LYS A 171 29.58 -61.89 -3.88
C LYS A 171 28.26 -61.37 -4.47
N GLY A 172 27.61 -60.39 -3.83
CA GLY A 172 26.35 -59.80 -4.29
C GLY A 172 25.10 -60.67 -4.08
N LYS A 173 25.22 -61.84 -3.43
CA LYS A 173 24.04 -62.67 -3.12
C LYS A 173 23.20 -62.02 -2.02
N GLU A 174 21.91 -61.85 -2.30
CA GLU A 174 20.90 -61.37 -1.36
C GLU A 174 20.70 -62.39 -0.23
N LYS A 175 20.61 -61.89 1.00
CA LYS A 175 20.34 -62.68 2.20
C LYS A 175 18.94 -62.35 2.70
N GLU A 176 18.05 -63.34 2.64
CA GLU A 176 16.71 -63.27 3.24
C GLU A 176 16.78 -63.62 4.74
N GLY A 177 16.05 -62.88 5.58
CA GLY A 177 15.93 -63.12 7.04
C GLY A 177 16.48 -61.99 7.92
N GLU A 178 16.54 -62.22 9.23
CA GLU A 178 17.09 -61.24 10.20
C GLU A 178 18.54 -60.88 9.86
N LEU A 179 18.86 -59.59 9.76
CA LEU A 179 20.19 -59.02 9.46
C LEU A 179 21.21 -59.23 10.61
N LYS A 180 21.20 -60.38 11.28
CA LYS A 180 22.01 -60.69 12.47
C LYS A 180 23.36 -61.37 12.18
N ASN A 181 23.79 -61.49 10.91
CA ASN A 181 24.90 -62.37 10.57
C ASN A 181 26.24 -61.63 10.34
N LYS A 182 27.34 -62.22 10.83
CA LYS A 182 28.76 -61.86 10.60
C LYS A 182 29.20 -61.97 9.12
N ARG A 183 28.27 -61.92 8.16
CA ARG A 183 28.46 -62.21 6.73
C ARG A 183 27.75 -61.22 5.81
N ILE A 184 27.37 -60.04 6.32
CA ILE A 184 26.77 -58.96 5.54
C ILE A 184 27.86 -57.91 5.32
N ASP A 185 28.22 -57.69 4.06
CA ASP A 185 29.28 -56.76 3.69
C ASP A 185 28.71 -55.44 3.13
N GLN A 186 27.48 -55.48 2.63
CA GLN A 186 26.80 -54.34 2.02
C GLN A 186 25.29 -54.39 2.31
N LEU A 187 24.66 -53.22 2.43
CA LEU A 187 23.22 -53.02 2.49
C LEU A 187 22.73 -52.49 1.15
N LYS A 188 21.66 -53.07 0.63
CA LYS A 188 20.87 -52.56 -0.48
C LYS A 188 19.58 -51.97 0.09
N VAL A 189 19.35 -50.69 -0.13
CA VAL A 189 18.12 -49.99 0.24
C VAL A 189 17.37 -49.66 -1.05
N SER A 190 16.22 -50.29 -1.22
CA SER A 190 15.34 -50.04 -2.36
C SER A 190 14.12 -49.25 -1.91
N TYR A 191 13.74 -48.23 -2.66
CA TYR A 191 12.54 -47.45 -2.39
C TYR A 191 11.89 -46.98 -3.69
N ILE A 192 10.64 -46.53 -3.59
CA ILE A 192 9.90 -45.93 -4.70
C ILE A 192 9.85 -44.42 -4.47
N LEU A 193 10.17 -43.65 -5.51
CA LEU A 193 9.90 -42.22 -5.57
C LEU A 193 8.57 -42.02 -6.30
N PRO A 194 7.47 -41.77 -5.57
CA PRO A 194 6.17 -41.60 -6.20
C PRO A 194 6.14 -40.34 -7.08
N SER A 195 5.26 -40.39 -8.06
CA SER A 195 4.89 -39.26 -8.88
C SER A 195 4.25 -38.14 -8.04
N ASN A 196 4.66 -36.91 -8.29
CA ASN A 196 4.16 -35.72 -7.64
C ASN A 196 4.05 -34.59 -8.68
N PRO A 197 2.82 -34.17 -9.02
CA PRO A 197 2.59 -33.08 -9.98
C PRO A 197 3.22 -31.73 -9.61
N LEU A 198 3.48 -31.50 -8.31
CA LEU A 198 4.07 -30.26 -7.80
C LEU A 198 5.60 -30.31 -7.73
N THR A 199 6.21 -31.47 -7.98
CA THR A 199 7.67 -31.62 -7.93
C THR A 199 8.29 -31.47 -9.32
N GLU A 200 9.32 -30.62 -9.43
CA GLU A 200 10.06 -30.43 -10.67
C GLU A 200 10.77 -31.72 -11.11
N ARG A 201 10.79 -31.98 -12.43
CA ARG A 201 11.52 -33.09 -13.04
C ARG A 201 12.98 -32.69 -13.28
N ASN A 202 13.87 -33.10 -12.39
CA ASN A 202 15.32 -32.88 -12.49
C ASN A 202 16.08 -33.95 -11.68
N ASN A 203 17.40 -33.90 -11.69
CA ASN A 203 18.21 -34.79 -10.85
C ASN A 203 18.08 -34.38 -9.38
N LYS A 204 17.68 -35.32 -8.53
CA LYS A 204 17.57 -35.17 -7.08
C LYS A 204 18.76 -35.85 -6.41
N GLU A 205 19.46 -35.13 -5.55
CA GLU A 205 20.45 -35.73 -4.65
C GLU A 205 19.71 -36.41 -3.49
N VAL A 206 19.80 -37.74 -3.42
CA VAL A 206 19.24 -38.52 -2.32
C VAL A 206 20.35 -38.88 -1.35
N TYR A 207 20.15 -38.53 -0.09
CA TYR A 207 21.07 -38.82 1.01
C TYR A 207 20.52 -39.98 1.83
N MET A 208 21.38 -40.94 2.16
CA MET A 208 21.04 -42.05 3.05
C MET A 208 21.85 -41.93 4.33
N ARG A 209 21.16 -42.04 5.47
CA ARG A 209 21.73 -42.01 6.81
C ARG A 209 21.48 -43.35 7.49
N VAL A 210 22.55 -44.09 7.74
CA VAL A 210 22.51 -45.35 8.50
C VAL A 210 22.94 -45.03 9.93
N LEU A 211 22.12 -45.42 10.90
CA LEU A 211 22.36 -45.19 12.32
C LEU A 211 22.87 -46.48 12.97
N ASP A 212 23.83 -46.33 13.88
CA ASP A 212 24.19 -47.39 14.81
C ASP A 212 23.14 -47.51 15.94
N PRO A 213 23.20 -48.56 16.78
CA PRO A 213 22.28 -48.70 17.92
C PRO A 213 22.33 -47.56 18.95
N ASN A 214 23.40 -46.77 18.95
CA ASN A 214 23.59 -45.61 19.83
C ASN A 214 23.07 -44.31 19.20
N GLY A 215 22.56 -44.35 17.97
CA GLY A 215 22.06 -43.20 17.22
C GLY A 215 23.13 -42.39 16.48
N ALA A 216 24.39 -42.84 16.49
CA ALA A 216 25.47 -42.21 15.72
C ALA A 216 25.34 -42.55 14.24
N VAL A 217 25.69 -41.60 13.37
CA VAL A 217 25.69 -41.82 11.92
C VAL A 217 26.91 -42.61 11.54
N LEU A 218 26.71 -43.68 10.78
CA LEU A 218 27.81 -44.39 10.13
C LEU A 218 28.30 -43.55 8.97
N ASN A 219 29.27 -42.68 9.23
CA ASN A 219 29.89 -41.81 8.24
C ASN A 219 31.25 -42.40 7.85
N ASP A 220 31.38 -42.81 6.59
CA ASP A 220 32.64 -43.25 6.00
C ASP A 220 33.29 -42.04 5.30
N MET A 221 34.57 -41.78 5.58
CA MET A 221 35.32 -40.64 5.02
C MET A 221 35.30 -40.61 3.48
N ALA A 222 35.11 -41.75 2.81
CA ALA A 222 35.09 -41.81 1.35
C ALA A 222 33.72 -41.46 0.71
N ARG A 223 32.60 -41.57 1.45
CA ARG A 223 31.24 -41.52 0.87
C ARG A 223 30.22 -40.73 1.69
N GLY A 224 30.43 -40.62 2.99
CA GLY A 224 29.59 -39.86 3.89
C GLY A 224 30.07 -38.42 4.05
N GLY A 225 29.35 -37.66 4.87
CA GLY A 225 29.62 -36.26 5.12
C GLY A 225 28.56 -35.61 5.97
N VAL A 226 28.56 -34.28 5.97
CA VAL A 226 27.55 -33.45 6.64
C VAL A 226 26.80 -32.65 5.58
N LEU A 227 25.49 -32.54 5.74
CA LEU A 227 24.65 -31.67 4.93
C LEU A 227 23.91 -30.68 5.83
N ASN A 228 23.74 -29.45 5.37
CA ASN A 228 22.90 -28.48 6.05
C ASN A 228 21.45 -28.68 5.58
N PHE A 229 20.58 -29.11 6.48
CA PHE A 229 19.16 -29.32 6.23
C PHE A 229 18.35 -28.66 7.34
N ALA A 230 17.39 -27.81 6.98
CA ALA A 230 16.59 -27.04 7.93
C ALA A 230 17.44 -26.28 8.98
N ASN A 231 18.55 -25.69 8.54
CA ASN A 231 19.54 -24.99 9.38
C ASN A 231 20.19 -25.89 10.44
N GLN A 232 20.17 -27.20 10.24
CA GLN A 232 20.85 -28.18 11.08
C GLN A 232 21.88 -28.95 10.26
N GLU A 233 23.05 -29.15 10.85
CA GLU A 233 24.06 -30.03 10.29
C GLU A 233 23.68 -31.48 10.57
N ILE A 234 23.35 -32.22 9.50
CA ILE A 234 22.95 -33.62 9.57
C ILE A 234 24.00 -34.47 8.85
N GLY A 235 24.56 -35.45 9.55
CA GLY A 235 25.45 -36.44 8.95
C GLY A 235 24.72 -37.40 8.02
N TYR A 236 25.35 -37.79 6.91
CA TYR A 236 24.89 -38.83 5.99
C TYR A 236 25.97 -39.89 5.77
N SER A 237 25.54 -41.11 5.43
CA SER A 237 26.41 -42.27 5.19
C SER A 237 26.82 -42.41 3.72
N THR A 238 25.91 -42.06 2.80
CA THR A 238 26.16 -42.04 1.37
C THR A 238 25.14 -41.13 0.67
N LYS A 239 25.46 -40.70 -0.56
CA LYS A 239 24.56 -39.91 -1.41
C LYS A 239 24.54 -40.46 -2.83
N GLN A 240 23.44 -40.25 -3.55
CA GLN A 240 23.27 -40.65 -4.93
C GLN A 240 22.43 -39.62 -5.69
N SER A 241 22.90 -39.22 -6.86
CA SER A 241 22.10 -38.42 -7.79
C SER A 241 21.11 -39.32 -8.53
N VAL A 242 19.83 -38.98 -8.48
CA VAL A 242 18.73 -39.76 -9.05
C VAL A 242 17.94 -38.87 -10.01
N PRO A 243 17.89 -39.17 -11.32
CA PRO A 243 17.02 -38.45 -12.24
C PRO A 243 15.57 -38.68 -11.86
N TYR A 244 14.83 -37.64 -11.48
CA TYR A 244 13.40 -37.76 -11.14
C TYR A 244 12.53 -37.50 -12.36
N THR A 245 11.92 -38.57 -12.89
CA THR A 245 11.09 -38.55 -14.10
C THR A 245 9.59 -38.47 -13.84
N ASN A 246 9.17 -38.50 -12.57
CA ASN A 246 7.77 -38.38 -12.14
C ASN A 246 6.89 -39.56 -12.62
N ASP A 247 7.41 -40.79 -12.48
CA ASP A 247 6.86 -42.03 -13.03
C ASP A 247 6.92 -43.23 -12.05
N ASP A 248 6.78 -42.97 -10.75
CA ASP A 248 6.83 -43.99 -9.68
C ASP A 248 8.10 -44.88 -9.73
N GLN A 249 9.22 -44.28 -10.12
CA GLN A 249 10.49 -44.98 -10.30
C GLN A 249 11.00 -45.66 -9.01
N ARG A 250 11.48 -46.90 -9.17
CA ARG A 250 12.23 -47.61 -8.13
C ARG A 250 13.69 -47.17 -8.15
N VAL A 251 14.25 -46.90 -6.97
CA VAL A 251 15.65 -46.54 -6.80
C VAL A 251 16.30 -47.48 -5.81
N ASP A 252 17.48 -47.99 -6.17
CA ASP A 252 18.33 -48.81 -5.32
C ASP A 252 19.57 -48.01 -4.92
N MET A 253 19.78 -47.85 -3.61
CA MET A 253 20.97 -47.28 -3.01
C MET A 253 21.76 -48.34 -2.27
N PHE A 254 23.08 -48.19 -2.22
CA PHE A 254 23.96 -49.16 -1.59
C PHE A 254 24.84 -48.51 -0.53
N TYR A 255 24.97 -49.17 0.61
CA TYR A 255 25.91 -48.82 1.67
C TYR A 255 26.83 -50.00 1.93
N LYS A 256 28.14 -49.80 1.80
CA LYS A 256 29.14 -50.81 2.13
C LYS A 256 29.81 -50.38 3.43
N LYS A 257 29.90 -51.29 4.39
CA LYS A 257 30.66 -51.04 5.62
C LYS A 257 32.14 -51.27 5.28
N GLU A 258 33.01 -50.28 5.53
CA GLU A 258 34.45 -50.54 5.49
C GLU A 258 34.85 -51.46 6.64
N ALA A 259 35.79 -52.37 6.36
CA ALA A 259 36.22 -53.43 7.26
C ALA A 259 37.16 -52.91 8.35
#